data_AF-A0A2E0EYV6-F1
#
_entry.id   AF-A0A2E0EYV6-F1
#
_cell.length_a   1.000
_cell.length_b   1.000
_cell.length_c   1.000
_cell.angle_alpha   90.00
_cell.angle_beta   90.00
_cell.angle_gamma   90.00
#
_symmetry.space_group_name_H-M   'P 1'
#
loop_
_entity.id
_entity.type
_entity.pdbx_description
1 polymer ?
#
loop_
_entity_poly.entity_id
_entity_poly.type
_entity_poly.pdbx_seq_one_letter_code
_entity_poly.pdbx_strand_id
1 'polypeptide(L)'
;AAMIAPYFNLDFKPLTNEIDNETIRLAQSILINSPTELFADNAVKVGEFIWSKNLDALKNINAKDSLMSEDTLSEILEKNDATRKKMGHYFGGVFAYEGECYWAIDRLPYLEKRLHSLGAKKTNQGWLVNREESPNIEDNSKSKLYIDIFWSARSPYSYLAMKPLATLREKYNVELRYKIILPMVMRGMQINPEKGIYIIKDCKRIAEEDNTPFGNIIDPVGKAVERCYSMFEYAKDNHKEEEYLHAFAKSVWAEGRHGYMDSSLKAIIKGAGLDWEVAKTVLDTDEWRSETDTNREALFALGKWGVPTMTLLNADEEQLLTVWGQDRIWLIEETIKLMQE
;
A
#
# COMPACT_ATOMS: atom_id res chain seq x y z
N ALA A 1 10.01 -1.65 -6.54
CA ALA A 1 10.38 -2.96 -7.13
C ALA A 1 11.85 -3.26 -6.87
N ALA A 2 12.79 -2.49 -7.43
CA ALA A 2 14.24 -2.73 -7.26
C ALA A 2 14.67 -2.89 -5.80
N MET A 3 14.15 -2.03 -4.91
CA MET A 3 14.44 -2.06 -3.48
C MET A 3 14.00 -3.34 -2.74
N ILE A 4 12.95 -4.02 -3.21
CA ILE A 4 12.44 -5.23 -2.55
C ILE A 4 12.87 -6.52 -3.25
N ALA A 5 13.29 -6.46 -4.51
CA ALA A 5 13.58 -7.64 -5.32
C ALA A 5 14.62 -8.59 -4.67
N PRO A 6 15.74 -8.10 -4.09
CA PRO A 6 16.71 -8.97 -3.44
C PRO A 6 16.10 -9.83 -2.31
N TYR A 7 15.17 -9.26 -1.54
CA TYR A 7 14.48 -9.95 -0.46
C TYR A 7 13.57 -11.09 -0.94
N PHE A 8 13.28 -11.17 -2.24
CA PHE A 8 12.51 -12.25 -2.85
C PHE A 8 13.36 -13.13 -3.77
N ASN A 9 14.69 -13.08 -3.65
CA ASN A 9 15.62 -13.77 -4.55
C ASN A 9 15.44 -13.40 -6.03
N LEU A 10 15.08 -12.14 -6.29
CA LEU A 10 14.92 -11.59 -7.63
C LEU A 10 15.99 -10.52 -7.89
N ASP A 11 16.50 -10.46 -9.12
CA ASP A 11 17.30 -9.34 -9.60
C ASP A 11 16.43 -8.42 -10.45
N PHE A 12 16.27 -7.16 -10.03
CA PHE A 12 15.51 -6.17 -10.78
C PHE A 12 16.23 -4.82 -10.80
N LYS A 13 17.02 -4.61 -11.84
CA LYS A 13 17.83 -3.40 -12.10
C LYS A 13 17.42 -2.76 -13.42
N PRO A 14 16.28 -2.06 -13.48
CA PRO A 14 15.81 -1.47 -14.72
C PRO A 14 16.75 -0.35 -15.18
N LEU A 15 17.04 -0.29 -16.48
CA LEU A 15 17.78 0.82 -17.12
C LEU A 15 16.86 2.00 -17.49
N THR A 16 15.57 1.88 -17.22
CA THR A 16 14.56 2.89 -17.55
C THR A 16 13.36 2.79 -16.61
N ASN A 17 12.71 3.92 -16.35
CA ASN A 17 11.43 3.97 -15.64
C ASN A 17 10.26 4.24 -16.60
N GLU A 18 10.55 4.44 -17.88
CA GLU A 18 9.59 4.71 -18.95
C GLU A 18 9.83 3.75 -20.11
N ILE A 19 8.74 3.32 -20.73
CA ILE A 19 8.73 2.41 -21.87
C ILE A 19 7.83 3.05 -22.91
N ASP A 20 8.32 3.14 -24.15
CA ASP A 20 7.55 3.71 -25.25
C ASP A 20 6.42 2.77 -25.71
N ASN A 21 5.43 3.34 -26.39
CA ASN A 21 4.25 2.60 -26.82
C ASN A 21 4.57 1.48 -27.84
N GLU A 22 5.59 1.64 -28.69
CA GLU A 22 5.97 0.63 -29.68
C GLU A 22 6.51 -0.61 -28.97
N THR A 23 7.41 -0.41 -28.00
CA THR A 23 7.95 -1.48 -27.17
C THR A 23 6.85 -2.17 -26.36
N ILE A 24 5.91 -1.42 -25.77
CA ILE A 24 4.76 -1.99 -25.06
C ILE A 24 3.91 -2.86 -25.98
N ARG A 25 3.57 -2.37 -27.18
CA ARG A 25 2.75 -3.11 -28.15
C ARG A 25 3.43 -4.38 -28.63
N LEU A 26 4.73 -4.32 -28.91
CA LEU A 26 5.52 -5.49 -29.28
C LEU A 26 5.51 -6.55 -28.16
N ALA A 27 5.73 -6.13 -26.91
CA ALA A 27 5.70 -7.01 -25.76
C ALA A 27 4.32 -7.67 -25.57
N GLN A 28 3.24 -6.90 -25.68
CA GLN A 28 1.87 -7.42 -25.60
C GLN A 28 1.59 -8.47 -26.69
N SER A 29 2.02 -8.20 -27.93
CA SER A 29 1.89 -9.14 -29.05
C SER A 29 2.64 -10.45 -28.78
N ILE A 30 3.88 -10.37 -28.27
CA ILE A 30 4.68 -11.55 -27.91
C ILE A 30 3.98 -12.38 -26.83
N LEU A 31 3.49 -11.74 -25.78
CA LEU A 31 2.83 -12.41 -24.66
C LEU A 31 1.50 -13.07 -25.05
N ILE A 32 0.68 -12.40 -25.86
CA ILE A 32 -0.59 -12.94 -26.32
C ILE A 32 -0.38 -14.12 -27.27
N ASN A 33 0.66 -14.07 -28.10
CA ASN A 33 1.00 -15.17 -29.01
C ASN A 33 1.76 -16.33 -28.33
N SER A 34 2.13 -16.17 -27.05
CA SER A 34 2.86 -17.22 -26.33
C SER A 34 1.94 -18.40 -26.00
N PRO A 35 2.33 -19.65 -26.32
CA PRO A 35 1.63 -20.83 -25.83
C PRO A 35 1.52 -20.82 -24.31
N THR A 36 0.43 -21.37 -23.76
CA THR A 36 0.14 -21.29 -22.32
C THR A 36 1.26 -21.88 -21.47
N GLU A 37 1.85 -22.98 -21.92
CA GLU A 37 2.95 -23.68 -21.29
C GLU A 37 4.29 -22.92 -21.32
N LEU A 38 4.45 -21.98 -22.27
CA LEU A 38 5.65 -21.13 -22.40
C LEU A 38 5.43 -19.70 -21.87
N PHE A 39 4.21 -19.35 -21.49
CA PHE A 39 3.85 -17.98 -21.14
C PHE A 39 4.71 -17.43 -20.00
N ALA A 40 4.91 -18.21 -18.93
CA ALA A 40 5.68 -17.76 -17.77
C ALA A 40 7.14 -17.45 -18.13
N ASP A 41 7.81 -18.36 -18.84
CA ASP A 41 9.20 -18.18 -19.29
C ASP A 41 9.34 -16.99 -20.25
N ASN A 42 8.37 -16.82 -21.16
CA ASN A 42 8.36 -15.68 -22.06
C ASN A 42 8.08 -14.37 -21.32
N ALA A 43 7.22 -14.36 -20.31
CA ALA A 43 6.93 -13.17 -19.52
C ALA A 43 8.14 -12.67 -18.74
N VAL A 44 8.97 -13.58 -18.20
CA VAL A 44 10.25 -13.19 -17.56
C VAL A 44 11.19 -12.55 -18.58
N LYS A 45 11.45 -13.22 -19.72
CA LYS A 45 12.35 -12.71 -20.77
C LYS A 45 11.88 -11.37 -21.35
N VAL A 46 10.59 -11.27 -21.67
CA VAL A 46 9.97 -10.04 -22.19
C VAL A 46 10.13 -8.92 -21.17
N GLY A 47 9.85 -9.18 -19.89
CA GLY A 47 10.05 -8.23 -18.82
C GLY A 47 11.50 -7.75 -18.74
N GLU A 48 12.47 -8.66 -18.70
CA GLU A 48 13.90 -8.35 -18.66
C GLU A 48 14.33 -7.47 -19.83
N PHE A 49 13.92 -7.79 -21.06
CA PHE A 49 14.29 -7.03 -22.25
C PHE A 49 13.67 -5.63 -22.30
N ILE A 50 12.42 -5.50 -21.86
CA ILE A 50 11.77 -4.19 -21.76
C ILE A 50 12.52 -3.29 -20.76
N TRP A 51 12.77 -3.81 -19.55
CA TRP A 51 13.39 -3.02 -18.49
C TRP A 51 14.88 -2.77 -18.72
N SER A 52 15.55 -3.58 -19.54
CA SER A 52 16.95 -3.37 -19.99
C SER A 52 17.08 -2.63 -21.32
N LYS A 53 15.98 -2.10 -21.90
CA LYS A 53 15.98 -1.41 -23.22
C LYS A 53 16.56 -2.26 -24.36
N ASN A 54 16.43 -3.58 -24.27
CA ASN A 54 16.96 -4.51 -25.27
C ASN A 54 15.91 -4.86 -26.34
N LEU A 55 15.60 -3.88 -27.18
CA LEU A 55 14.59 -4.02 -28.24
C LEU A 55 14.94 -5.11 -29.26
N ASP A 56 16.22 -5.29 -29.57
CA ASP A 56 16.68 -6.31 -30.51
C ASP A 56 16.42 -7.73 -29.97
N ALA A 57 16.71 -7.97 -28.69
CA ALA A 57 16.39 -9.25 -28.07
C ALA A 57 14.87 -9.49 -27.99
N LEU A 58 14.08 -8.44 -27.70
CA LEU A 58 12.62 -8.52 -27.70
C LEU A 58 12.08 -8.91 -29.10
N LYS A 59 12.59 -8.27 -30.17
CA LYS A 59 12.25 -8.59 -31.57
C LYS A 59 12.62 -10.02 -31.96
N ASN A 60 13.61 -10.63 -31.31
CA ASN A 60 14.05 -11.99 -31.59
C ASN A 60 13.24 -13.08 -30.87
N ILE A 61 12.35 -12.73 -29.92
CA ILE A 61 11.51 -13.75 -29.23
C ILE A 61 10.51 -14.40 -30.19
N ASN A 62 9.95 -13.63 -31.14
CA ASN A 62 9.06 -14.16 -32.17
C ASN A 62 9.72 -14.06 -33.55
N ALA A 63 9.53 -15.07 -34.39
CA ALA A 63 9.84 -14.94 -35.82
C ALA A 63 9.00 -13.80 -36.42
N LYS A 64 9.58 -13.01 -37.33
CA LYS A 64 8.95 -11.82 -37.94
C LYS A 64 7.55 -12.10 -38.54
N ASP A 65 7.28 -13.34 -38.93
CA ASP A 65 6.04 -13.76 -39.58
C ASP A 65 4.91 -14.18 -38.60
N SER A 66 5.13 -14.06 -37.28
CA SER A 66 4.15 -14.45 -36.25
C SER A 66 3.52 -13.26 -35.51
N LEU A 67 3.70 -12.04 -35.99
CA LEU A 67 3.10 -10.84 -35.40
C LEU A 67 1.65 -10.68 -35.86
N MET A 68 0.72 -10.63 -34.91
CA MET A 68 -0.69 -10.33 -35.17
C MET A 68 -0.89 -8.89 -35.66
N SER A 69 -1.98 -8.64 -36.38
CA SER A 69 -2.35 -7.28 -36.78
C SER A 69 -2.70 -6.43 -35.54
N GLU A 70 -2.55 -5.12 -35.68
CA GLU A 70 -2.85 -4.16 -34.60
C GLU A 70 -4.32 -4.21 -34.16
N ASP A 71 -5.23 -4.45 -35.11
CA ASP A 71 -6.67 -4.58 -34.85
C ASP A 71 -6.93 -5.82 -33.98
N THR A 72 -6.38 -6.98 -34.37
CA THR A 72 -6.53 -8.23 -33.60
C THR A 72 -5.90 -8.12 -32.21
N LEU A 73 -4.73 -7.48 -32.09
CA LEU A 73 -4.10 -7.23 -30.80
C LEU A 73 -5.01 -6.39 -29.89
N SER A 74 -5.56 -5.30 -30.42
CA SER A 74 -6.41 -4.39 -29.67
C SER A 74 -7.72 -5.06 -29.23
N GLU A 75 -8.36 -5.85 -30.09
CA GLU A 75 -9.56 -6.63 -29.74
C GLU A 75 -9.30 -7.61 -28.58
N ILE A 76 -8.16 -8.30 -28.58
CA ILE A 76 -7.78 -9.24 -27.51
C ILE A 76 -7.52 -8.48 -26.20
N LEU A 77 -6.80 -7.36 -26.26
CA LEU A 77 -6.52 -6.53 -25.09
C LEU A 77 -7.79 -5.96 -24.47
N GLU A 78 -8.74 -5.47 -25.27
CA GLU A 78 -10.05 -5.01 -24.79
C GLU A 78 -10.84 -6.12 -24.09
N LYS A 79 -10.83 -7.33 -24.64
CA LYS A 79 -11.45 -8.51 -24.00
C LYS A 79 -10.77 -8.89 -22.69
N ASN A 80 -9.44 -8.83 -22.63
CA ASN A 80 -8.68 -9.09 -21.41
C ASN A 80 -8.96 -8.03 -20.34
N ASP A 81 -9.06 -6.77 -20.73
CA ASP A 81 -9.41 -5.65 -19.86
C ASP A 81 -10.83 -5.77 -19.31
N ALA A 82 -11.80 -6.16 -20.15
CA ALA A 82 -13.16 -6.46 -19.72
C ALA A 82 -13.20 -7.63 -18.73
N THR A 83 -12.38 -8.66 -18.95
CA THR A 83 -12.26 -9.82 -18.05
C THR A 83 -11.67 -9.40 -16.70
N ARG A 84 -10.57 -8.63 -16.70
CA ARG A 84 -9.98 -8.04 -15.48
C ARG A 84 -11.00 -7.21 -14.71
N LYS A 85 -11.75 -6.37 -15.42
CA LYS A 85 -12.80 -5.52 -14.83
C LYS A 85 -13.89 -6.37 -14.17
N LYS A 86 -14.34 -7.45 -14.84
CA LYS A 86 -15.32 -8.40 -14.29
C LYS A 86 -14.81 -9.11 -13.03
N MET A 87 -13.50 -9.39 -12.94
CA MET A 87 -12.88 -9.95 -11.74
C MET A 87 -12.75 -8.92 -10.59
N GLY A 88 -13.13 -7.67 -10.82
CA GLY A 88 -13.16 -6.62 -9.80
C GLY A 88 -11.83 -5.91 -9.60
N HIS A 89 -10.99 -5.86 -10.63
CA HIS A 89 -9.72 -5.14 -10.54
C HIS A 89 -9.44 -4.26 -11.77
N TYR A 90 -8.41 -3.42 -11.67
CA TYR A 90 -8.21 -2.28 -12.56
C TYR A 90 -6.76 -2.10 -13.03
N PHE A 91 -5.81 -2.88 -12.50
CA PHE A 91 -4.42 -2.92 -12.95
C PHE A 91 -4.03 -4.30 -13.47
N GLY A 92 -3.06 -4.36 -14.38
CA GLY A 92 -2.41 -5.61 -14.79
C GLY A 92 -1.50 -6.18 -13.69
N GLY A 93 -0.91 -7.35 -13.94
CA GLY A 93 0.02 -8.00 -12.99
C GLY A 93 -0.69 -8.58 -11.76
N VAL A 94 -1.82 -9.24 -11.98
CA VAL A 94 -2.73 -9.70 -10.93
C VAL A 94 -3.06 -11.15 -11.16
N PHE A 95 -3.00 -11.94 -10.11
CA PHE A 95 -3.59 -13.27 -10.08
C PHE A 95 -5.05 -13.18 -9.64
N ALA A 96 -5.93 -13.88 -10.35
CA ALA A 96 -7.33 -14.01 -9.97
C ALA A 96 -7.66 -15.50 -9.75
N TYR A 97 -8.27 -15.82 -8.62
CA TYR A 97 -8.63 -17.18 -8.26
C TYR A 97 -9.92 -17.17 -7.45
N GLU A 98 -10.92 -17.98 -7.84
CA GLU A 98 -12.22 -18.10 -7.15
C GLU A 98 -12.91 -16.76 -6.82
N GLY A 99 -12.82 -15.78 -7.74
CA GLY A 99 -13.44 -14.46 -7.57
C GLY A 99 -12.66 -13.48 -6.68
N GLU A 100 -11.45 -13.85 -6.26
CA GLU A 100 -10.54 -13.01 -5.49
C GLU A 100 -9.34 -12.57 -6.34
N CYS A 101 -8.93 -11.31 -6.18
CA CYS A 101 -7.74 -10.77 -6.83
C CYS A 101 -6.58 -10.65 -5.83
N TYR A 102 -5.38 -10.96 -6.32
CA TYR A 102 -4.11 -10.92 -5.61
C TYR A 102 -3.12 -10.10 -6.44
N TRP A 103 -3.00 -8.82 -6.10
CA TRP A 103 -2.18 -7.87 -6.84
C TRP A 103 -0.71 -7.91 -6.40
N ALA A 104 0.18 -8.02 -7.38
CA ALA A 104 1.62 -7.97 -7.20
C ALA A 104 2.20 -9.03 -6.24
N ILE A 105 3.51 -8.98 -6.03
CA ILE A 105 4.26 -9.93 -5.20
C ILE A 105 3.76 -9.96 -3.75
N ASP A 106 3.30 -8.81 -3.24
CA ASP A 106 2.87 -8.61 -1.86
C ASP A 106 1.58 -9.36 -1.50
N ARG A 107 0.82 -9.82 -2.49
CA ARG A 107 -0.41 -10.58 -2.28
C ARG A 107 -0.28 -12.06 -2.61
N LEU A 108 0.84 -12.50 -3.16
CA LEU A 108 1.09 -13.91 -3.46
C LEU A 108 1.11 -14.80 -2.20
N PRO A 109 1.64 -14.39 -1.03
CA PRO A 109 1.56 -15.22 0.17
C PRO A 109 0.11 -15.55 0.56
N TYR A 110 -0.83 -14.61 0.36
CA TYR A 110 -2.26 -14.87 0.59
C TYR A 110 -2.84 -15.85 -0.42
N LEU A 111 -2.45 -15.74 -1.70
CA LEU A 111 -2.86 -16.69 -2.73
C LEU A 111 -2.36 -18.10 -2.41
N GLU A 112 -1.12 -18.24 -1.96
CA GLU A 112 -0.56 -19.54 -1.58
C GLU A 112 -1.32 -20.17 -0.40
N LYS A 113 -1.58 -19.38 0.67
CA LYS A 113 -2.40 -19.82 1.80
C LYS A 113 -3.80 -20.23 1.34
N ARG A 114 -4.42 -19.48 0.43
CA ARG A 114 -5.73 -19.79 -0.13
C ARG A 114 -5.72 -21.11 -0.89
N LEU A 115 -4.78 -21.29 -1.81
CA LEU A 115 -4.63 -22.53 -2.59
C LEU A 115 -4.36 -23.73 -1.68
N HIS A 116 -3.56 -23.55 -0.63
CA HIS A 116 -3.32 -24.58 0.38
C HIS A 116 -4.61 -24.93 1.14
N SER A 117 -5.38 -23.94 1.60
CA SER A 117 -6.65 -24.16 2.31
C SER A 117 -7.69 -24.92 1.50
N LEU A 118 -7.58 -24.86 0.16
CA LEU A 118 -8.46 -25.55 -0.78
C LEU A 118 -7.93 -26.92 -1.24
N GLY A 119 -6.78 -27.37 -0.72
CA GLY A 119 -6.17 -28.65 -1.11
C GLY A 119 -5.60 -28.68 -2.53
N ALA A 120 -5.33 -27.51 -3.12
CA ALA A 120 -4.69 -27.39 -4.42
C ALA A 120 -3.18 -27.69 -4.35
N LYS A 121 -2.56 -27.48 -3.19
CA LYS A 121 -1.16 -27.86 -2.92
C LYS A 121 -1.03 -29.39 -2.86
N LYS A 122 -0.47 -30.00 -3.90
CA LYS A 122 -0.30 -31.46 -4.04
C LYS A 122 1.04 -32.00 -3.52
N THR A 123 2.02 -31.13 -3.31
CA THR A 123 3.37 -31.50 -2.88
C THR A 123 3.67 -30.97 -1.47
N ASN A 124 4.63 -31.60 -0.79
CA ASN A 124 5.12 -31.15 0.52
C ASN A 124 6.18 -30.05 0.43
N GLN A 125 6.33 -29.39 -0.73
CA GLN A 125 7.27 -28.29 -0.87
C GLN A 125 6.89 -27.12 0.05
N GLY A 126 7.86 -26.28 0.42
CA GLY A 126 7.62 -25.06 1.18
C GLY A 126 6.71 -24.07 0.44
N TRP A 127 6.43 -22.92 1.07
CA TRP A 127 5.84 -21.78 0.36
C TRP A 127 6.81 -21.30 -0.71
N LEU A 128 6.29 -20.88 -1.87
CA LEU A 128 7.10 -20.35 -2.97
C LEU A 128 7.54 -18.93 -2.66
N VAL A 129 6.66 -18.12 -2.08
CA VAL A 129 6.95 -16.71 -1.78
C VAL A 129 7.42 -16.60 -0.35
N ASN A 130 8.73 -16.74 -0.17
CA ASN A 130 9.41 -16.43 1.08
C ASN A 130 10.26 -15.19 0.90
N ARG A 131 10.16 -14.30 1.89
CA ARG A 131 11.06 -13.16 2.01
C ARG A 131 12.30 -13.59 2.79
N GLU A 132 13.49 -13.26 2.29
CA GLU A 132 14.71 -13.36 3.07
C GLU A 132 14.71 -12.25 4.11
N GLU A 133 14.80 -12.59 5.39
CA GLU A 133 14.78 -11.63 6.49
C GLU A 133 16.10 -11.68 7.24
N SER A 134 16.60 -10.51 7.62
CA SER A 134 17.78 -10.41 8.48
C SER A 134 17.45 -11.01 9.86
N PRO A 135 18.44 -11.64 10.53
CA PRO A 135 18.23 -12.23 11.85
C PRO A 135 17.59 -11.23 12.82
N ASN A 136 16.80 -11.73 13.76
CA ASN A 136 16.36 -10.88 14.87
C ASN A 136 17.56 -10.55 15.75
N ILE A 137 18.01 -9.31 15.68
CA ILE A 137 19.05 -8.75 16.54
C ILE A 137 18.33 -8.08 17.72
N GLU A 138 18.80 -8.31 18.95
CA GLU A 138 18.35 -7.52 20.10
C GLU A 138 18.74 -6.06 19.86
N ASP A 139 17.80 -5.13 19.99
CA ASP A 139 18.09 -3.71 19.78
C ASP A 139 19.10 -3.20 20.81
N ASN A 140 20.37 -3.20 20.41
CA ASN A 140 21.47 -2.64 21.16
C ASN A 140 21.71 -1.16 20.80
N SER A 141 20.94 -0.61 19.84
CA SER A 141 21.04 0.79 19.43
C SER A 141 20.39 1.68 20.48
N LYS A 142 21.21 2.54 21.09
CA LYS A 142 20.71 3.66 21.91
C LYS A 142 20.22 4.84 21.06
N SER A 143 20.50 4.83 19.76
CA SER A 143 20.19 5.95 18.87
C SER A 143 18.69 6.00 18.63
N LYS A 144 18.09 7.15 18.95
CA LYS A 144 16.68 7.42 18.72
C LYS A 144 16.42 7.52 17.22
N LEU A 145 15.40 6.84 16.76
CA LEU A 145 14.92 6.88 15.37
C LEU A 145 13.55 7.54 15.34
N TYR A 146 13.16 8.01 14.15
CA TYR A 146 11.83 8.58 13.91
C TYR A 146 11.20 7.94 12.68
N ILE A 147 9.89 7.76 12.70
CA ILE A 147 9.12 7.44 11.51
C ILE A 147 8.09 8.54 11.28
N ASP A 148 8.29 9.33 10.23
CA ASP A 148 7.27 10.25 9.72
C ASP A 148 6.20 9.47 8.95
N ILE A 149 4.93 9.60 9.35
CA ILE A 149 3.81 8.83 8.80
C ILE A 149 2.80 9.78 8.17
N PHE A 150 2.83 9.88 6.85
CA PHE A 150 1.79 10.58 6.10
C PHE A 150 0.50 9.76 6.12
N TRP A 151 -0.51 10.26 6.82
CA TRP A 151 -1.70 9.51 7.20
C TRP A 151 -2.97 10.20 6.72
N SER A 152 -4.00 9.43 6.36
CA SER A 152 -5.31 10.02 6.03
C SER A 152 -6.45 9.23 6.65
N ALA A 153 -7.42 9.94 7.21
CA ALA A 153 -8.60 9.35 7.85
C ALA A 153 -9.44 8.51 6.88
N ARG A 154 -9.41 8.85 5.59
CA ARG A 154 -10.13 8.13 4.53
C ARG A 154 -9.31 7.01 3.88
N SER A 155 -8.15 6.66 4.42
CA SER A 155 -7.32 5.57 3.92
C SER A 155 -7.42 4.35 4.84
N PRO A 156 -8.07 3.25 4.41
CA PRO A 156 -8.10 2.02 5.21
C PRO A 156 -6.70 1.41 5.38
N TYR A 157 -5.80 1.57 4.40
CA TYR A 157 -4.40 1.15 4.58
C TYR A 157 -3.66 1.98 5.63
N SER A 158 -4.03 3.25 5.83
CA SER A 158 -3.45 4.08 6.88
C SER A 158 -3.90 3.62 8.27
N TYR A 159 -5.12 3.10 8.40
CA TYR A 159 -5.58 2.40 9.61
C TYR A 159 -4.78 1.10 9.84
N LEU A 160 -4.67 0.25 8.82
CA LEU A 160 -3.97 -1.04 8.93
C LEU A 160 -2.46 -0.90 9.16
N ALA A 161 -1.86 0.23 8.80
CA ALA A 161 -0.46 0.51 9.11
C ALA A 161 -0.20 0.76 10.60
N MET A 162 -1.20 1.20 11.39
CA MET A 162 -0.96 1.68 12.75
C MET A 162 -0.48 0.57 13.69
N LYS A 163 -1.08 -0.62 13.61
CA LYS A 163 -0.70 -1.77 14.45
C LYS A 163 0.75 -2.24 14.21
N PRO A 164 1.18 -2.53 12.98
CA PRO A 164 2.58 -2.90 12.72
C PRO A 164 3.56 -1.76 13.04
N LEU A 165 3.19 -0.48 12.85
CA LEU A 165 4.03 0.65 13.28
C LEU A 165 4.19 0.71 14.80
N ALA A 166 3.10 0.51 15.57
CA ALA A 166 3.17 0.43 17.02
C ALA A 166 4.08 -0.73 17.47
N THR A 167 4.04 -1.86 16.78
CA THR A 167 4.95 -3.00 17.03
C THR A 167 6.42 -2.62 16.82
N LEU A 168 6.73 -1.80 15.79
CA LEU A 168 8.10 -1.29 15.60
C LEU A 168 8.53 -0.36 16.75
N ARG A 169 7.67 0.54 17.22
CA ARG A 169 7.95 1.38 18.40
C ARG A 169 8.19 0.54 19.66
N GLU A 170 7.46 -0.56 19.83
CA GLU A 170 7.64 -1.44 21.00
C GLU A 170 8.95 -2.23 20.94
N LYS A 171 9.39 -2.59 19.73
CA LYS A 171 10.60 -3.39 19.50
C LYS A 171 11.88 -2.56 19.44
N TYR A 172 11.80 -1.32 18.95
CA TYR A 172 12.95 -0.47 18.67
C TYR A 172 12.77 0.92 19.30
N ASN A 173 13.87 1.64 19.57
CA ASN A 173 13.81 3.03 20.05
C ASN A 173 13.37 4.03 18.95
N VAL A 174 12.13 3.91 18.50
CA VAL A 174 11.54 4.66 17.39
C VAL A 174 10.36 5.50 17.88
N GLU A 175 10.36 6.79 17.55
CA GLU A 175 9.19 7.66 17.72
C GLU A 175 8.35 7.73 16.44
N LEU A 176 7.04 7.60 16.57
CA LEU A 176 6.09 7.69 15.46
C LEU A 176 5.54 9.12 15.36
N ARG A 177 5.74 9.79 14.22
CA ARG A 177 5.33 11.17 13.99
C ARG A 177 4.26 11.23 12.91
N TYR A 178 3.00 11.37 13.32
CA TYR A 178 1.86 11.39 12.39
C TYR A 178 1.71 12.74 11.69
N LYS A 179 1.61 12.70 10.35
CA LYS A 179 1.43 13.86 9.46
C LYS A 179 0.13 13.71 8.69
N ILE A 180 -0.93 14.40 9.13
CA ILE A 180 -2.26 14.27 8.51
C ILE A 180 -2.29 14.89 7.10
N ILE A 181 -2.98 14.21 6.18
CA ILE A 181 -3.15 14.59 4.77
C ILE A 181 -4.62 14.52 4.36
N LEU A 182 -5.08 15.55 3.66
CA LEU A 182 -6.41 15.55 3.05
C LEU A 182 -6.59 14.44 1.99
N PRO A 183 -7.70 13.67 2.03
CA PRO A 183 -7.98 12.60 1.07
C PRO A 183 -7.97 13.07 -0.39
N MET A 184 -7.51 12.21 -1.30
CA MET A 184 -7.44 12.47 -2.75
C MET A 184 -8.74 13.03 -3.34
N VAL A 185 -9.89 12.45 -2.98
CA VAL A 185 -11.21 12.87 -3.46
C VAL A 185 -11.59 14.28 -3.02
N MET A 186 -11.18 14.67 -1.82
CA MET A 186 -11.38 16.04 -1.32
C MET A 186 -10.42 17.03 -1.97
N ARG A 187 -9.46 16.54 -2.77
CA ARG A 187 -8.55 17.32 -3.62
C ARG A 187 -8.97 17.31 -5.10
N GLY A 188 -10.21 16.90 -5.41
CA GLY A 188 -10.78 16.91 -6.76
C GLY A 188 -10.44 15.70 -7.64
N MET A 189 -9.81 14.65 -7.10
CA MET A 189 -9.49 13.44 -7.86
C MET A 189 -10.64 12.43 -7.84
N GLN A 190 -11.01 11.91 -9.01
CA GLN A 190 -12.00 10.84 -9.12
C GLN A 190 -11.39 9.48 -8.77
N ILE A 191 -12.13 8.66 -8.02
CA ILE A 191 -11.77 7.27 -7.74
C ILE A 191 -12.69 6.37 -8.53
N ASN A 192 -12.10 5.44 -9.29
CA ASN A 192 -12.84 4.44 -10.02
C ASN A 192 -13.56 3.47 -9.04
N PRO A 193 -14.87 3.17 -9.16
CA PRO A 193 -15.58 2.33 -8.20
C PRO A 193 -14.97 0.94 -8.00
N GLU A 194 -14.44 0.30 -9.05
CA GLU A 194 -13.79 -1.02 -8.94
C GLU A 194 -12.54 -0.95 -8.06
N LYS A 195 -11.82 0.17 -8.10
CA LYS A 195 -10.69 0.43 -7.20
C LYS A 195 -11.14 0.47 -5.74
N GLY A 196 -12.26 1.10 -5.45
CA GLY A 196 -12.83 1.13 -4.10
C GLY A 196 -13.14 -0.27 -3.58
N ILE A 197 -13.87 -1.07 -4.36
CA ILE A 197 -14.27 -2.43 -3.95
C ILE A 197 -13.05 -3.32 -3.70
N TYR A 198 -12.07 -3.31 -4.60
CA TYR A 198 -10.84 -4.08 -4.44
C TYR A 198 -10.11 -3.70 -3.15
N ILE A 199 -9.92 -2.40 -2.89
CA ILE A 199 -9.22 -1.90 -1.71
C ILE A 199 -9.88 -2.39 -0.42
N ILE A 200 -11.21 -2.34 -0.33
CA ILE A 200 -11.92 -2.81 0.86
C ILE A 200 -11.75 -4.32 1.07
N LYS A 201 -11.86 -5.12 0.01
CA LYS A 201 -11.65 -6.58 0.08
C LYS A 201 -10.20 -6.92 0.48
N ASP A 202 -9.22 -6.23 -0.08
CA ASP A 202 -7.81 -6.44 0.24
C ASP A 202 -7.50 -6.02 1.69
N CYS A 203 -8.03 -4.87 2.14
CA CYS A 203 -7.89 -4.43 3.53
C CYS A 203 -8.53 -5.42 4.50
N LYS A 204 -9.70 -5.99 4.16
CA LYS A 204 -10.34 -7.02 4.99
C LYS A 204 -9.45 -8.25 5.16
N ARG A 205 -8.85 -8.72 4.07
CA ARG A 205 -7.90 -9.84 4.07
C ARG A 205 -6.68 -9.56 4.94
N ILE A 206 -6.08 -8.37 4.81
CA ILE A 206 -4.92 -7.97 5.62
C ILE A 206 -5.29 -7.91 7.10
N ALA A 207 -6.43 -7.31 7.43
CA ALA A 207 -6.92 -7.19 8.79
C ALA A 207 -7.23 -8.56 9.45
N GLU A 208 -7.64 -9.55 8.66
CA GLU A 208 -7.85 -10.92 9.16
C GLU A 208 -6.54 -11.62 9.52
N GLU A 209 -5.47 -11.38 8.76
CA GLU A 209 -4.15 -11.98 9.01
C GLU A 209 -3.56 -11.51 10.35
N ASP A 210 -3.71 -10.23 10.69
CA ASP A 210 -3.16 -9.66 11.92
C ASP A 210 -4.20 -9.51 13.04
N ASN A 211 -5.43 -9.99 12.86
CA ASN A 211 -6.54 -9.85 13.81
C ASN A 211 -6.92 -8.39 14.13
N THR A 212 -6.77 -7.48 13.18
CA THR A 212 -7.27 -6.10 13.28
C THR A 212 -8.78 -6.05 12.99
N PRO A 213 -9.61 -5.40 13.85
CA PRO A 213 -11.03 -5.23 13.56
C PRO A 213 -11.24 -4.44 12.26
N PHE A 214 -12.05 -4.96 11.35
CA PHE A 214 -12.37 -4.31 10.06
C PHE A 214 -13.64 -4.92 9.45
N GLY A 215 -14.51 -4.09 8.87
CA GLY A 215 -15.59 -4.56 8.00
C GLY A 215 -16.97 -3.91 8.19
N ASN A 216 -17.27 -3.32 9.35
CA ASN A 216 -18.46 -2.47 9.50
C ASN A 216 -18.09 -1.03 9.12
N ILE A 217 -18.10 -0.74 7.82
CA ILE A 217 -17.46 0.45 7.25
C ILE A 217 -18.48 1.57 7.06
N ILE A 218 -18.07 2.77 7.43
CA ILE A 218 -18.69 4.03 7.04
C ILE A 218 -17.62 4.96 6.47
N ASP A 219 -17.76 5.35 5.20
CA ASP A 219 -16.76 6.20 4.53
C ASP A 219 -16.70 7.58 5.21
N PRO A 220 -15.54 8.00 5.77
CA PRO A 220 -15.43 9.27 6.49
C PRO A 220 -15.29 10.49 5.57
N VAL A 221 -15.45 10.35 4.26
CA VAL A 221 -15.28 11.46 3.30
C VAL A 221 -16.06 12.73 3.68
N GLY A 222 -15.45 13.89 3.42
CA GLY A 222 -16.07 15.19 3.66
C GLY A 222 -16.00 15.60 5.13
N LYS A 223 -17.15 15.98 5.69
CA LYS A 223 -17.21 16.62 7.01
C LYS A 223 -16.65 15.74 8.15
N ALA A 224 -16.73 14.42 8.05
CA ALA A 224 -16.15 13.55 9.07
C ALA A 224 -14.60 13.62 9.10
N VAL A 225 -13.93 13.74 7.94
CA VAL A 225 -12.48 14.02 7.87
C VAL A 225 -12.15 15.40 8.44
N GLU A 226 -12.90 16.43 8.06
CA GLU A 226 -12.67 17.81 8.57
C GLU A 226 -12.79 17.86 10.10
N ARG A 227 -13.84 17.22 10.65
CA ARG A 227 -14.04 17.13 12.10
C ARG A 227 -12.92 16.33 12.77
N CYS A 228 -12.46 15.24 12.15
CA CYS A 228 -11.30 14.51 12.63
C CYS A 228 -10.07 15.42 12.75
N TYR A 229 -9.80 16.21 11.70
CA TYR A 229 -8.57 17.01 11.64
C TYR A 229 -8.64 18.24 12.55
N SER A 230 -9.83 18.82 12.76
CA SER A 230 -10.01 19.93 13.72
C SER A 230 -9.61 19.61 15.17
N MET A 231 -9.62 18.32 15.55
CA MET A 231 -9.22 17.89 16.89
C MET A 231 -7.82 17.29 16.94
N PHE A 232 -7.11 17.22 15.81
CA PHE A 232 -5.79 16.57 15.74
C PHE A 232 -4.74 17.33 16.56
N GLU A 233 -4.70 18.66 16.46
CA GLU A 233 -3.74 19.47 17.24
C GLU A 233 -3.96 19.31 18.75
N TYR A 234 -5.22 19.32 19.20
CA TYR A 234 -5.55 19.05 20.59
C TYR A 234 -5.08 17.66 21.04
N ALA A 235 -5.22 16.62 20.21
CA ALA A 235 -4.70 15.30 20.53
C ALA A 235 -3.16 15.30 20.63
N LYS A 236 -2.48 16.01 19.72
CA LYS A 236 -1.02 16.17 19.70
C LYS A 236 -0.48 16.92 20.92
N ASP A 237 -1.15 18.01 21.32
CA ASP A 237 -0.82 18.80 22.52
C ASP A 237 -0.91 17.97 23.82
N ASN A 238 -1.67 16.86 23.78
CA ASN A 238 -1.82 15.92 24.89
C ASN A 238 -1.01 14.63 24.69
N HIS A 239 -0.17 14.53 23.66
CA HIS A 239 0.60 13.33 23.29
C HIS A 239 -0.29 12.08 23.11
N LYS A 240 -1.44 12.26 22.45
CA LYS A 240 -2.48 11.24 22.19
C LYS A 240 -2.88 11.17 20.73
N GLU A 241 -2.06 11.70 19.82
CA GLU A 241 -2.32 11.71 18.39
C GLU A 241 -2.52 10.30 17.82
N GLU A 242 -1.70 9.32 18.23
CA GLU A 242 -1.82 7.95 17.75
C GLU A 242 -3.11 7.29 18.25
N GLU A 243 -3.39 7.36 19.56
CA GLU A 243 -4.60 6.78 20.13
C GLU A 243 -5.86 7.42 19.55
N TYR A 244 -5.82 8.74 19.32
CA TYR A 244 -6.90 9.48 18.69
C TYR A 244 -7.14 9.04 17.23
N LEU A 245 -6.10 9.04 16.40
CA LEU A 245 -6.22 8.64 15.00
C LEU A 245 -6.64 7.18 14.87
N HIS A 246 -6.13 6.29 15.74
CA HIS A 246 -6.54 4.89 15.78
C HIS A 246 -8.01 4.74 16.19
N ALA A 247 -8.46 5.45 17.24
CA ALA A 247 -9.85 5.41 17.70
C ALA A 247 -10.81 5.94 16.63
N PHE A 248 -10.45 7.02 15.93
CA PHE A 248 -11.23 7.54 14.81
C PHE A 248 -11.29 6.52 13.66
N ALA A 249 -10.14 6.00 13.23
CA ALA A 249 -10.05 5.05 12.13
C ALA A 249 -10.81 3.75 12.41
N LYS A 250 -10.65 3.17 13.60
CA LYS A 250 -11.41 2.00 14.04
C LYS A 250 -12.91 2.26 14.01
N SER A 251 -13.34 3.44 14.47
CA SER A 251 -14.75 3.82 14.48
C SER A 251 -15.38 3.77 13.08
N VAL A 252 -14.65 4.25 12.07
CA VAL A 252 -15.16 4.35 10.69
C VAL A 252 -14.90 3.09 9.85
N TRP A 253 -13.81 2.36 10.08
CA TRP A 253 -13.44 1.18 9.28
C TRP A 253 -13.87 -0.16 9.89
N ALA A 254 -14.22 -0.19 11.18
CA ALA A 254 -14.51 -1.44 11.88
C ALA A 254 -15.84 -1.44 12.65
N GLU A 255 -16.34 -0.29 13.10
CA GLU A 255 -17.45 -0.21 14.05
C GLU A 255 -18.71 0.48 13.49
N GLY A 256 -18.66 1.01 12.27
CA GLY A 256 -19.80 1.66 11.62
C GLY A 256 -20.25 2.96 12.31
N ARG A 257 -19.35 3.62 13.04
CA ARG A 257 -19.65 4.87 13.76
C ARG A 257 -19.25 6.07 12.91
N HIS A 258 -20.23 6.89 12.52
CA HIS A 258 -19.97 8.02 11.64
C HIS A 258 -19.18 9.12 12.38
N GLY A 259 -17.97 9.43 11.90
CA GLY A 259 -17.13 10.53 12.41
C GLY A 259 -17.70 11.94 12.21
N TYR A 260 -18.90 12.06 11.64
CA TYR A 260 -19.66 13.31 11.54
C TYR A 260 -20.52 13.57 12.77
N MET A 261 -20.83 12.57 13.61
CA MET A 261 -21.76 12.76 14.73
C MET A 261 -21.03 13.11 16.02
N ASP A 262 -21.52 14.10 16.77
CA ASP A 262 -21.00 14.49 18.09
C ASP A 262 -20.95 13.31 19.06
N SER A 263 -21.97 12.44 19.04
CA SER A 263 -22.02 11.25 19.89
C SER A 263 -20.87 10.28 19.60
N SER A 264 -20.55 10.08 18.31
CA SER A 264 -19.44 9.24 17.87
C SER A 264 -18.10 9.88 18.23
N LEU A 265 -17.93 11.18 17.97
CA LEU A 265 -16.70 11.92 18.29
C LEU A 265 -16.44 11.97 19.80
N LYS A 266 -17.48 12.14 20.62
CA LYS A 266 -17.39 12.03 22.07
C LYS A 266 -16.89 10.66 22.52
N ALA A 267 -17.36 9.59 21.90
CA ALA A 267 -16.89 8.24 22.21
C ALA A 267 -15.43 8.03 21.76
N ILE A 268 -15.04 8.58 20.60
CA ILE A 268 -13.66 8.53 20.07
C ILE A 268 -12.70 9.26 21.01
N ILE A 269 -13.00 10.52 21.34
CA ILE A 269 -12.18 11.37 22.21
C ILE A 269 -12.00 10.74 23.59
N LYS A 270 -13.09 10.29 24.21
CA LYS A 270 -13.00 9.57 25.49
C LYS A 270 -12.23 8.26 25.38
N GLY A 271 -12.40 7.52 24.29
CA GLY A 271 -11.68 6.28 24.04
C GLY A 271 -10.17 6.47 23.85
N ALA A 272 -9.75 7.63 23.35
CA ALA A 272 -8.35 8.05 23.26
C ALA A 272 -7.80 8.62 24.58
N GLY A 273 -8.61 8.67 25.65
CA GLY A 273 -8.21 9.21 26.94
C GLY A 273 -8.22 10.75 27.01
N LEU A 274 -8.91 11.42 26.08
CA LEU A 274 -8.99 12.87 25.98
C LEU A 274 -10.30 13.42 26.55
N ASP A 275 -10.30 14.68 26.96
CA ASP A 275 -11.50 15.38 27.44
C ASP A 275 -12.36 15.87 26.26
N TRP A 276 -13.65 15.51 26.28
CA TRP A 276 -14.62 15.90 25.25
C TRP A 276 -15.02 17.37 25.31
N GLU A 277 -15.18 17.94 26.50
CA GLU A 277 -15.58 19.34 26.64
C GLU A 277 -14.46 20.27 26.13
N VAL A 278 -13.20 19.87 26.30
CA VAL A 278 -12.05 20.58 25.71
C VAL A 278 -11.97 20.35 24.19
N ALA A 279 -12.07 19.10 23.72
CA ALA A 279 -12.06 18.82 22.28
C ALA A 279 -13.14 19.59 21.50
N LYS A 280 -14.30 19.80 22.13
CA LYS A 280 -15.42 20.54 21.55
C LYS A 280 -15.10 22.02 21.29
N THR A 281 -14.14 22.62 22.00
CA THR A 281 -13.79 24.04 21.78
C THR A 281 -12.99 24.26 20.51
N VAL A 282 -12.30 23.23 20.02
CA VAL A 282 -11.52 23.26 18.76
C VAL A 282 -12.22 22.52 17.61
N LEU A 283 -13.35 21.88 17.88
CA LEU A 283 -14.13 21.17 16.90
C LEU A 283 -14.64 22.11 15.80
N ASP A 284 -14.57 21.66 14.55
CA ASP A 284 -15.00 22.42 13.37
C ASP A 284 -14.19 23.70 13.07
N THR A 285 -13.04 23.90 13.73
CA THR A 285 -12.05 24.90 13.30
C THR A 285 -11.33 24.46 12.04
N ASP A 286 -10.71 25.42 11.35
CA ASP A 286 -9.97 25.21 10.09
C ASP A 286 -8.44 25.28 10.27
N GLU A 287 -7.97 25.31 11.52
CA GLU A 287 -6.54 25.50 11.88
C GLU A 287 -5.64 24.39 11.32
N TRP A 288 -6.19 23.18 11.16
CA TRP A 288 -5.51 22.01 10.59
C TRP A 288 -5.16 22.15 9.09
N ARG A 289 -5.79 23.07 8.35
CA ARG A 289 -5.63 23.14 6.89
C ARG A 289 -4.20 23.45 6.47
N SER A 290 -3.57 24.43 7.11
CA SER A 290 -2.19 24.82 6.80
C SER A 290 -1.22 23.66 7.01
N GLU A 291 -1.36 22.91 8.11
CA GLU A 291 -0.57 21.72 8.37
C GLU A 291 -0.78 20.65 7.29
N THR A 292 -2.02 20.37 6.89
CA THR A 292 -2.28 19.38 5.84
C THR A 292 -1.70 19.77 4.48
N ASP A 293 -1.63 21.06 4.16
CA ASP A 293 -1.02 21.56 2.94
C ASP A 293 0.52 21.45 2.98
N THR A 294 1.14 21.84 4.09
CA THR A 294 2.59 21.64 4.31
C THR A 294 2.96 20.16 4.24
N ASN A 295 2.19 19.29 4.90
CA ASN A 295 2.40 17.85 4.86
C ASN A 295 2.25 17.31 3.42
N ARG A 296 1.28 17.83 2.64
CA ARG A 296 1.08 17.43 1.24
C ARG A 296 2.28 17.81 0.36
N GLU A 297 2.81 19.01 0.55
CA GLU A 297 4.00 19.47 -0.18
C GLU A 297 5.22 18.62 0.18
N ALA A 298 5.42 18.30 1.45
CA ALA A 298 6.46 17.38 1.90
C ALA A 298 6.31 15.98 1.27
N LEU A 299 5.09 15.43 1.22
CA LEU A 299 4.82 14.14 0.57
C LEU A 299 5.22 14.15 -0.91
N PHE A 300 4.91 15.22 -1.63
CA PHE A 300 5.25 15.37 -3.05
C PHE A 300 6.75 15.57 -3.26
N ALA A 301 7.43 16.29 -2.37
CA ALA A 301 8.89 16.44 -2.41
C ALA A 301 9.61 15.09 -2.25
N LEU A 302 9.00 14.12 -1.56
CA LEU A 302 9.47 12.74 -1.47
C LEU A 302 9.21 11.89 -2.74
N GLY A 303 8.63 12.48 -3.79
CA GLY A 303 8.21 11.78 -4.99
C GLY A 303 7.06 10.79 -4.75
N LYS A 304 6.31 10.96 -3.66
CA LYS A 304 5.14 10.13 -3.32
C LYS A 304 3.87 10.94 -3.46
N TRP A 305 2.74 10.26 -3.59
CA TRP A 305 1.44 10.92 -3.80
C TRP A 305 0.31 10.35 -2.94
N GLY A 306 0.52 9.16 -2.38
CA GLY A 306 -0.47 8.40 -1.64
C GLY A 306 -0.07 8.16 -0.18
N VAL A 307 -1.00 7.57 0.56
CA VAL A 307 -0.85 7.24 1.98
C VAL A 307 -1.19 5.76 2.22
N PRO A 308 -0.71 5.14 3.31
CA PRO A 308 0.33 5.66 4.18
C PRO A 308 1.68 5.70 3.46
N THR A 309 2.39 6.83 3.59
CA THR A 309 3.80 6.92 3.22
C THR A 309 4.56 7.07 4.53
N MET A 310 5.62 6.29 4.70
CA MET A 310 6.46 6.32 5.89
C MET A 310 7.89 6.68 5.49
N THR A 311 8.50 7.59 6.25
CA THR A 311 9.93 7.91 6.14
C THR A 311 10.62 7.59 7.46
N LEU A 312 11.63 6.73 7.44
CA LEU A 312 12.52 6.43 8.56
C LEU A 312 13.65 7.46 8.60
N LEU A 313 13.91 8.03 9.78
CA LEU A 313 14.96 9.01 10.02
C LEU A 313 15.83 8.64 11.21
N ASN A 314 17.09 9.07 11.19
CA ASN A 314 18.00 8.97 12.34
C ASN A 314 17.81 10.14 13.33
N ALA A 315 18.65 10.16 14.38
CA ALA A 315 18.62 11.20 15.40
C ALA A 315 18.94 12.61 14.88
N ASP A 316 19.67 12.71 13.78
CA ASP A 316 20.05 13.95 13.10
C ASP A 316 19.02 14.39 12.04
N GLU A 317 17.85 13.74 12.01
CA GLU A 317 16.77 13.92 11.04
C GLU A 317 17.16 13.62 9.58
N GLU A 318 18.22 12.83 9.36
CA GLU A 318 18.57 12.36 8.03
C GLU A 318 17.62 11.25 7.59
N GLN A 319 17.12 11.35 6.36
CA GLN A 319 16.26 10.34 5.77
C GLN A 319 17.04 9.09 5.40
N LEU A 320 16.68 7.96 6.01
CA LEU A 320 17.29 6.65 5.77
C LEU A 320 16.52 5.85 4.73
N LEU A 321 15.18 5.88 4.81
CA LEU A 321 14.30 5.12 3.92
C LEU A 321 12.95 5.82 3.78
N THR A 322 12.41 5.87 2.56
CA THR A 322 11.01 6.28 2.32
C THR A 322 10.27 5.21 1.52
N VAL A 323 9.15 4.76 2.09
CA VAL A 323 8.30 3.71 1.51
C VAL A 323 6.83 4.12 1.47
N TRP A 324 6.08 3.56 0.53
CA TRP A 324 4.64 3.81 0.36
C TRP A 324 3.88 2.49 0.44
N GLY A 325 2.83 2.46 1.27
CA GLY A 325 2.01 1.28 1.52
C GLY A 325 2.35 0.60 2.85
N GLN A 326 1.33 0.10 3.55
CA GLN A 326 1.50 -0.65 4.80
C GLN A 326 2.33 -1.94 4.58
N ASP A 327 2.26 -2.52 3.38
CA ASP A 327 3.01 -3.68 2.94
C ASP A 327 4.50 -3.40 2.69
N ARG A 328 5.00 -2.24 3.13
CA ARG A 328 6.44 -1.90 3.15
C ARG A 328 6.98 -1.66 4.56
N ILE A 329 6.17 -1.80 5.61
CA ILE A 329 6.63 -1.60 7.00
C ILE A 329 7.73 -2.59 7.37
N TRP A 330 7.67 -3.82 6.86
CA TRP A 330 8.75 -4.80 7.03
C TRP A 330 10.10 -4.30 6.51
N LEU A 331 10.14 -3.47 5.47
CA LEU A 331 11.39 -2.97 4.92
C LEU A 331 12.01 -1.88 5.80
N ILE A 332 11.18 -1.14 6.53
CA ILE A 332 11.63 -0.24 7.59
C ILE A 332 12.33 -1.05 8.68
N GLU A 333 11.70 -2.15 9.10
CA GLU A 333 12.29 -3.04 10.10
C GLU A 333 13.64 -3.62 9.62
N GLU A 334 13.71 -4.12 8.38
CA GLU A 334 14.95 -4.62 7.81
C GLU A 334 16.04 -3.54 7.76
N THR A 335 15.68 -2.30 7.45
CA THR A 335 16.64 -1.19 7.45
C THR A 335 17.15 -0.90 8.86
N ILE A 336 16.28 -0.95 9.89
CA ILE A 336 16.70 -0.80 11.28
C ILE A 336 17.67 -1.91 11.69
N LYS A 337 17.38 -3.17 11.34
CA LYS A 337 18.26 -4.31 11.64
C LYS A 337 19.63 -4.17 10.98
N LEU A 338 19.68 -3.81 9.70
CA LEU A 338 20.94 -3.64 8.96
C LEU A 338 21.81 -2.49 9.46
N MET A 339 21.24 -1.52 10.18
CA MET A 339 22.01 -0.46 10.84
C MET A 339 22.66 -0.91 12.16
N GLN A 340 22.25 -2.06 12.70
CA GLN A 340 22.78 -2.63 13.94
C GLN A 340 23.90 -3.66 13.69
N GLU A 341 24.09 -4.09 12.44
CA GLU A 341 25.24 -4.88 11.98
C GLU A 341 26.49 -4.00 11.80
#